data_AF-A0A382D7C2-F1
#
_entry.id   AF-A0A382D7C2-F1
#
_cell.length_a   1.000
_cell.length_b   1.000
_cell.length_c   1.000
_cell.angle_alpha   90.00
_cell.angle_beta   90.00
_cell.angle_gamma   90.00
#
_symmetry.space_group_name_H-M   'P 1'
#
loop_
_entity.id
_entity.type
_entity.pdbx_description
1 polymer ?
#
loop_
_entity_poly.entity_id
_entity_poly.type
_entity_poly.pdbx_seq_one_letter_code
_entity_poly.pdbx_strand_id
1 'polypeptide(L)'
;VFNNKRLKQNPKVAQAFVSAWYDAMEMIKNSETRQEAIIIMSDLAGTKPAEFNKMLEGTDLFLDPQRAIDFLNSEEIRKTEKKVVKFAQSHGLINDEVNLKYNTTVIQTVRPMK
;
A
#
# COMPACT_ATOMS: atom_id res chain seq x y z
N VAL A 1 1.18 -1.15 -7.18
CA VAL A 1 1.54 -2.11 -8.27
C VAL A 1 2.46 -1.41 -9.25
N PHE A 2 3.46 -2.11 -9.80
CA PHE A 2 4.37 -1.55 -10.81
C PHE A 2 4.29 -2.34 -12.13
N ASN A 3 4.50 -1.63 -13.25
CA ASN A 3 4.66 -2.29 -14.55
C ASN A 3 6.00 -3.04 -14.58
N ASN A 4 5.97 -4.34 -14.87
CA ASN A 4 7.16 -5.20 -14.86
C ASN A 4 8.25 -4.76 -15.84
N LYS A 5 7.89 -4.27 -17.03
CA LYS A 5 8.86 -3.80 -18.03
C LYS A 5 9.59 -2.56 -17.51
N ARG A 6 8.86 -1.59 -16.97
CA ARG A 6 9.46 -0.37 -16.39
C ARG A 6 10.30 -0.69 -15.16
N LEU A 7 9.84 -1.60 -14.30
CA LEU A 7 10.59 -2.01 -13.12
C LEU A 7 11.92 -2.68 -13.48
N LYS A 8 11.95 -3.52 -14.52
CA LYS A 8 13.19 -4.11 -15.03
C LYS A 8 14.16 -3.07 -15.61
N GLN A 9 13.63 -2.05 -16.29
CA GLN A 9 14.45 -0.97 -16.87
C GLN A 9 15.06 -0.05 -15.81
N ASN A 10 14.33 0.22 -14.73
CA ASN A 10 14.82 1.03 -13.63
C ASN A 10 14.29 0.51 -12.28
N PRO A 11 14.99 -0.44 -11.62
CA PRO A 11 14.55 -0.99 -10.34
C PRO A 11 14.43 0.04 -9.22
N LYS A 12 15.23 1.12 -9.28
CA LYS A 12 15.23 2.18 -8.26
C LYS A 12 13.92 2.98 -8.24
N VAL A 13 13.11 2.93 -9.30
CA VAL A 13 11.82 3.62 -9.32
C VAL A 13 10.89 3.10 -8.22
N ALA A 14 10.84 1.78 -8.00
CA ALA A 14 9.98 1.23 -6.95
C ALA A 14 10.48 1.63 -5.57
N GLN A 15 11.80 1.68 -5.35
CA GLN A 15 12.40 2.15 -4.11
C GLN A 15 12.00 3.60 -3.83
N ALA A 16 12.15 4.50 -4.81
CA ALA A 16 11.78 5.91 -4.65
C ALA A 16 10.30 6.10 -4.29
N PHE A 17 9.40 5.38 -4.95
CA PHE A 17 7.96 5.46 -4.65
C PHE A 17 7.62 4.90 -3.27
N VAL A 18 8.23 3.78 -2.87
CA VAL A 18 8.02 3.21 -1.54
C VAL A 18 8.58 4.14 -0.46
N SER A 19 9.74 4.76 -0.67
CA SER A 19 10.28 5.79 0.24
C SER A 19 9.32 6.96 0.39
N ALA A 20 8.85 7.52 -0.72
CA ALA A 20 7.93 8.66 -0.71
C ALA A 20 6.61 8.34 0.00
N TRP A 21 6.10 7.10 -0.12
CA TRP A 21 4.95 6.65 0.66
C TRP A 21 5.22 6.73 2.16
N TYR A 22 6.33 6.17 2.63
CA TYR A 22 6.66 6.19 4.05
C TYR A 22 7.02 7.58 4.57
N ASP A 23 7.61 8.46 3.76
CA ASP A 23 7.82 9.86 4.12
C ASP A 23 6.47 10.54 4.42
N ALA A 24 5.45 10.30 3.59
CA ALA A 24 4.09 10.79 3.84
C ALA A 24 3.44 10.15 5.08
N MET A 25 3.65 8.84 5.31
CA MET A 25 3.14 8.17 6.51
C MET A 25 3.79 8.68 7.79
N GLU A 26 5.08 9.05 7.75
CA GLU A 26 5.77 9.69 8.86
C GLU A 26 5.14 11.06 9.18
N MET A 27 4.72 11.82 8.16
CA MET A 27 3.99 13.07 8.39
C MET A 27 2.63 12.85 9.06
N ILE A 28 1.91 11.77 8.71
CA ILE A 28 0.64 11.41 9.37
C ILE A 28 0.89 10.97 10.83
N LYS A 29 1.97 10.23 11.08
CA LYS A 29 2.29 9.67 12.40
C LYS A 29 2.80 10.75 13.37
N ASN A 30 3.55 11.74 12.88
CA ASN A 30 4.07 12.82 13.70
C ASN A 30 2.96 13.84 14.00
N SER A 31 2.68 14.08 15.28
CA SER A 31 1.63 15.01 15.74
C SER A 31 1.81 16.45 15.24
N GLU A 32 3.05 16.90 15.04
CA GLU A 32 3.34 18.27 14.59
C GLU A 32 2.96 18.48 13.13
N THR A 33 3.14 17.46 12.28
CA THR A 33 2.87 17.53 10.83
C THR A 33 1.49 16.95 10.47
N ARG A 34 0.86 16.21 11.38
CA ARG A 34 -0.36 15.44 11.09
C ARG A 34 -1.50 16.33 10.59
N GLN A 35 -1.69 17.51 11.19
CA GLN A 35 -2.80 18.38 10.80
C GLN A 35 -2.66 18.83 9.34
N GLU A 36 -1.47 19.26 8.94
CA GLU A 36 -1.18 19.67 7.57
C GLU A 36 -1.34 18.49 6.59
N ALA A 37 -0.80 17.33 6.94
CA ALA A 37 -0.94 16.11 6.13
C ALA A 37 -2.42 15.74 5.91
N ILE A 38 -3.24 15.78 6.96
CA ILE A 38 -4.69 15.49 6.87
C ILE A 38 -5.41 16.53 6.00
N ILE A 39 -5.07 17.82 6.12
CA ILE A 39 -5.68 18.87 5.28
C ILE A 39 -5.42 18.57 3.81
N ILE A 40 -4.14 18.40 3.43
CA ILE A 40 -3.73 18.11 2.05
C ILE A 40 -4.41 16.84 1.53
N MET A 41 -4.35 15.75 2.30
CA MET A 41 -4.91 14.47 1.87
C MET A 41 -6.43 14.50 1.76
N SER A 42 -7.12 15.19 2.66
CA SER A 42 -8.58 15.31 2.59
C SER A 42 -9.03 16.11 1.37
N ASP A 43 -8.32 17.19 1.01
CA ASP A 43 -8.60 17.98 -0.19
C ASP A 43 -8.38 17.15 -1.46
N LEU A 44 -7.25 16.45 -1.56
CA LEU A 44 -6.96 15.55 -2.68
C LEU A 44 -7.94 14.38 -2.80
N ALA A 45 -8.49 13.92 -1.67
CA ALA A 45 -9.52 12.89 -1.62
C ALA A 45 -10.94 13.43 -1.87
N GLY A 46 -11.11 14.74 -2.06
CA GLY A 46 -12.41 15.37 -2.29
C GLY A 46 -13.33 15.33 -1.06
N THR A 47 -12.76 15.38 0.15
CA THR A 47 -13.50 15.27 1.42
C THR A 47 -13.02 16.30 2.45
N LYS A 48 -13.66 16.33 3.61
CA LYS A 48 -13.28 17.24 4.72
C LYS A 48 -12.35 16.53 5.70
N PRO A 49 -11.47 17.25 6.43
CA PRO A 49 -10.55 16.66 7.41
C PRO A 49 -11.24 15.74 8.43
N ALA A 50 -12.40 16.11 8.96
CA ALA A 50 -13.13 15.30 9.93
C ALA A 50 -13.59 13.95 9.34
N GLU A 51 -14.12 13.95 8.12
CA GLU A 51 -14.55 12.73 7.44
C GLU A 51 -13.36 11.89 6.98
N PHE A 52 -12.26 12.52 6.56
CA PHE A 52 -11.02 11.81 6.26
C PHE A 52 -10.48 11.07 7.48
N ASN A 53 -10.45 11.71 8.65
CA ASN A 53 -10.04 11.03 9.89
C ASN A 53 -10.91 9.80 10.19
N LYS A 54 -12.24 9.88 10.02
CA LYS A 54 -13.12 8.72 10.19
C LYS A 54 -12.80 7.59 9.21
N MET A 55 -12.49 7.91 7.95
CA MET A 55 -12.06 6.91 6.97
C MET A 55 -10.75 6.23 7.39
N LEU A 56 -9.82 6.98 8.00
CA LEU A 56 -8.57 6.43 8.51
C LEU A 56 -8.76 5.48 9.69
N GLU A 57 -9.79 5.66 10.53
CA GLU A 57 -10.07 4.75 11.66
C GLU A 57 -10.31 3.30 11.21
N GLY A 58 -10.90 3.11 10.02
CA GLY A 58 -11.12 1.79 9.42
C GLY A 58 -10.02 1.30 8.49
N THR A 59 -8.93 2.06 8.33
CA THR A 59 -7.91 1.81 7.30
C THR A 59 -6.56 1.51 7.93
N ASP A 60 -6.02 0.31 7.65
CA ASP A 60 -4.61 0.03 7.90
C ASP A 60 -3.76 0.70 6.81
N LEU A 61 -3.19 1.87 7.14
CA LEU A 61 -2.28 2.59 6.26
C LEU A 61 -0.90 1.94 6.16
N PHE A 62 -0.64 0.88 6.92
CA PHE A 62 0.68 0.26 7.04
C PHE A 62 1.76 1.28 7.43
N LEU A 63 1.48 2.09 8.46
CA LEU A 63 2.41 3.11 8.98
C LEU A 63 3.75 2.50 9.44
N ASP A 64 3.73 1.23 9.85
CA ASP A 64 4.92 0.45 10.16
C ASP A 64 5.32 -0.40 8.94
N PRO A 65 6.54 -0.21 8.39
CA PRO A 65 7.07 -1.04 7.31
C PRO A 65 7.05 -2.54 7.61
N GLN A 66 7.28 -2.94 8.87
CA GLN A 66 7.31 -4.35 9.24
C GLN A 66 5.92 -4.97 9.12
N ARG A 67 4.89 -4.26 9.57
CA ARG A 67 3.47 -4.67 9.41
C ARG A 67 3.12 -4.90 7.94
N ALA A 68 3.63 -4.07 7.01
CA ALA A 68 3.44 -4.28 5.57
C ALA A 68 4.15 -5.54 5.06
N ILE A 69 5.40 -5.75 5.46
CA ILE A 69 6.19 -6.94 5.09
C ILE A 69 5.50 -8.21 5.57
N ASP A 70 5.07 -8.24 6.83
CA ASP A 70 4.40 -9.39 7.44
C ASP A 70 3.08 -9.70 6.72
N PHE A 71 2.28 -8.68 6.42
CA PHE A 71 1.04 -8.85 5.66
C PHE A 71 1.29 -9.42 4.26
N LEU A 72 2.26 -8.87 3.52
CA LEU A 72 2.59 -9.30 2.16
C LEU A 72 3.18 -10.72 2.09
N ASN A 73 3.79 -11.18 3.19
CA ASN A 73 4.30 -12.55 3.33
C ASN A 73 3.28 -13.53 3.95
N SER A 74 2.14 -13.03 4.46
CA SER A 74 1.17 -13.84 5.18
C SER A 74 0.35 -14.76 4.27
N GLU A 75 -0.24 -15.81 4.85
CA GLU A 75 -1.28 -16.59 4.17
C GLU A 75 -2.58 -15.81 3.98
N GLU A 76 -2.82 -14.76 4.77
CA GLU A 76 -4.06 -13.99 4.76
C GLU A 76 -4.28 -13.34 3.40
N ILE A 77 -3.28 -12.60 2.90
CA ILE A 77 -3.37 -11.96 1.58
C ILE A 77 -3.58 -13.00 0.46
N ARG A 78 -2.99 -14.19 0.59
CA ARG A 78 -3.16 -15.30 -0.36
C ARG A 78 -4.56 -15.90 -0.31
N LYS A 79 -5.15 -16.04 0.88
CA LYS A 79 -6.53 -16.52 1.04
C LYS A 79 -7.53 -15.50 0.50
N THR A 80 -7.30 -14.21 0.76
CA THR A 80 -8.13 -13.12 0.24
C THR A 80 -8.05 -13.03 -1.29
N GLU A 81 -6.85 -13.09 -1.87
CA GLU A 81 -6.62 -13.17 -3.32
C GLU A 81 -7.44 -14.31 -3.94
N LYS A 82 -7.35 -15.53 -3.39
CA LYS A 82 -8.11 -16.70 -3.89
C LYS A 82 -9.62 -16.47 -3.87
N LYS A 83 -10.17 -15.77 -2.87
CA LYS A 83 -11.60 -15.45 -2.82
C LYS A 83 -11.98 -14.49 -3.95
N VAL A 84 -11.19 -13.44 -4.18
CA VAL A 84 -11.43 -12.46 -5.25
C VAL A 84 -11.32 -13.12 -6.63
N VAL A 85 -10.30 -13.94 -6.86
CA VAL A 85 -10.12 -14.67 -8.13
C VAL A 85 -11.30 -15.59 -8.40
N LYS A 86 -11.70 -16.42 -7.42
CA LYS A 86 -12.86 -17.31 -7.56
C LYS A 86 -14.15 -16.54 -7.86
N PHE A 87 -14.38 -15.43 -7.16
CA PHE A 87 -15.53 -14.58 -7.41
C PHE A 87 -15.52 -14.02 -8.83
N ALA A 88 -14.38 -13.48 -9.28
CA ALA A 88 -14.26 -12.91 -10.62
C ALA A 88 -14.46 -13.96 -11.72
N GLN A 89 -13.92 -15.18 -11.52
CA GLN A 89 -14.13 -16.32 -12.43
C GLN A 89 -15.59 -16.77 -12.47
N SER A 90 -16.24 -16.89 -11.30
CA SER A 90 -17.65 -17.33 -11.25
C SER A 90 -18.62 -16.35 -11.91
N HIS A 91 -18.21 -15.09 -12.09
CA HIS A 91 -18.99 -14.05 -12.76
C HIS A 91 -18.46 -13.75 -14.19
N GLY A 92 -17.53 -14.56 -14.72
CA GLY A 92 -17.00 -14.39 -16.07
C GLY A 92 -16.18 -13.11 -16.29
N LEU A 93 -15.67 -12.48 -15.23
CA LEU A 93 -14.87 -11.26 -15.32
C LEU A 93 -13.42 -11.53 -15.72
N ILE A 94 -12.90 -12.72 -15.40
CA ILE A 94 -11.57 -13.20 -15.76
C ILE A 94 -11.64 -14.69 -16.11
N ASN A 95 -10.81 -15.11 -17.06
CA ASN A 95 -10.68 -16.51 -17.48
C ASN A 95 -9.29 -17.09 -17.22
N ASP A 96 -8.29 -16.24 -16.98
CA ASP A 96 -6.90 -16.65 -16.83
C ASP A 96 -6.57 -17.09 -15.40
N GLU A 97 -5.52 -17.90 -15.28
CA GLU A 97 -4.87 -18.13 -13.99
C GLU A 97 -4.18 -16.85 -13.50
N VAL A 98 -4.42 -16.50 -12.25
CA VAL A 98 -3.82 -15.32 -11.61
C VAL A 98 -2.67 -15.77 -10.71
N ASN A 99 -1.48 -15.21 -10.94
CA ASN A 99 -0.29 -15.44 -10.11
C ASN A 99 0.30 -14.11 -9.63
N LEU A 100 -0.20 -13.59 -8.50
CA LEU A 100 0.29 -12.35 -7.93
C LEU A 100 1.64 -12.55 -7.23
N LYS A 101 2.57 -11.63 -7.49
CA LYS A 101 3.89 -11.60 -6.86
C LYS A 101 4.02 -10.36 -5.98
N TYR A 102 4.41 -10.58 -4.73
CA TYR A 102 4.74 -9.51 -3.79
C TYR A 102 6.26 -9.46 -3.62
N ASN A 103 6.83 -8.25 -3.69
CA ASN A 103 8.26 -8.05 -3.49
C ASN A 103 8.48 -7.18 -2.25
N THR A 104 8.66 -7.82 -1.10
CA THR A 104 8.87 -7.17 0.19
C THR A 104 10.29 -6.61 0.35
N THR A 105 11.26 -7.05 -0.48
CA THR A 105 12.65 -6.59 -0.37
C THR A 105 12.81 -5.11 -0.67
N VAL A 106 11.91 -4.54 -1.49
CA VAL A 106 11.90 -3.08 -1.76
C VAL A 106 11.64 -2.30 -0.48
N ILE A 107 10.69 -2.75 0.35
CA ILE A 107 10.37 -2.10 1.63
C ILE A 107 11.56 -2.23 2.58
N GLN A 108 12.11 -3.44 2.73
CA GLN A 108 13.29 -3.70 3.57
C GLN A 108 14.50 -2.85 3.17
N THR A 109 14.67 -2.60 1.86
CA THR A 109 15.80 -1.80 1.35
C THR A 109 15.70 -0.34 1.74
N VAL A 110 14.51 0.26 1.67
CA VAL A 110 14.33 1.71 1.87
C VAL A 110 13.92 2.11 3.28
N ARG A 111 13.43 1.15 4.05
CA ARG A 111 13.12 1.26 5.48
C ARG A 111 13.71 0.04 6.19
N PRO A 112 15.06 -0.02 6.31
CA PRO A 112 15.69 -1.11 7.04
C PRO A 112 15.23 -1.09 8.49
N MET A 113 15.07 -2.28 9.07
CA MET A 113 14.81 -2.40 10.50
C MET A 113 15.98 -1.76 11.27
N LYS A 114 15.65 -0.94 12.26
CA LYS A 114 16.64 -0.46 13.24
C LYS A 114 16.99 -1.59 14.20
#